data_AF-A0A915EGB4-F1
#
_entry.id   AF-A0A915EGB4-F1
#
_cell.length_a   1.000
_cell.length_b   1.000
_cell.length_c   1.000
_cell.angle_alpha   90.00
_cell.angle_beta   90.00
_cell.angle_gamma   90.00
#
_symmetry.space_group_name_H-M   'P 1'
#
loop_
_entity.id
_entity.type
_entity.pdbx_description
1 polymer ?
#
loop_
_entity_poly.entity_id
_entity_poly.type
_entity_poly.pdbx_seq_one_letter_code
_entity_poly.pdbx_strand_id
1 'polypeptide(L)'
;MWGLVYLDVPIKSEDYVFVPTLDGFVMNRVQGDYFETLLYKIFVTIDGQTTVQELAETIDIDELLVKNAVSVFCRLGFAKKRVTGLENVALNRTWLEFTLNADPADLTSSLIDQVINEYERMMT
;
A
#
# COMPACT_ATOMS: atom_id res chain seq x y z
N MET A 1 17.71 -19.96 21.10
CA MET A 1 18.00 -18.53 20.82
C MET A 1 16.90 -18.05 19.90
N TRP A 2 16.08 -17.09 20.32
CA TRP A 2 14.97 -16.57 19.50
C TRP A 2 15.52 -15.33 18.79
N GLY A 3 15.57 -15.35 17.46
CA GLY A 3 16.03 -14.23 16.65
C GLY A 3 14.87 -13.33 16.26
N LEU A 4 15.05 -12.02 16.34
CA LEU A 4 14.11 -11.04 15.78
C LEU A 4 14.39 -10.92 14.28
N VAL A 5 13.35 -11.09 13.46
CA VAL A 5 13.41 -10.85 12.02
C VAL A 5 12.84 -9.46 11.75
N TYR A 6 13.64 -8.59 11.13
CA TYR A 6 13.21 -7.26 10.71
C TYR A 6 12.69 -7.32 9.28
N LEU A 7 11.40 -7.01 9.11
CA LEU A 7 10.77 -6.86 7.80
C LEU A 7 10.58 -5.37 7.53
N ASP A 8 11.31 -4.88 6.53
CA ASP A 8 11.20 -3.51 6.05
C ASP A 8 10.26 -3.46 4.85
N VAL A 9 9.28 -2.56 4.89
CA VAL A 9 8.44 -2.25 3.71
C VAL A 9 8.98 -0.95 3.14
N PRO A 10 9.68 -0.97 1.98
CA PRO A 10 10.30 0.21 1.41
C PRO A 10 9.23 1.15 0.85
N ILE A 11 9.24 2.39 1.33
CA ILE A 11 8.34 3.46 0.90
C ILE A 11 9.18 4.57 0.23
N LYS A 12 8.85 4.88 -1.03
CA LYS A 12 9.46 5.99 -1.78
C LYS A 12 8.62 7.26 -1.65
N SER A 13 9.23 8.39 -1.98
CA SER A 13 8.57 9.71 -1.97
C SER A 13 7.41 9.79 -2.95
N GLU A 14 7.58 9.17 -4.12
CA GLU A 14 6.64 9.21 -5.24
C GLU A 14 5.56 8.14 -5.13
N ASP A 15 5.59 7.33 -4.07
CA ASP A 15 4.60 6.28 -3.86
C ASP A 15 3.25 6.90 -3.51
N TYR A 16 2.19 6.34 -4.08
CA TYR A 16 0.83 6.67 -3.70
C TYR A 16 0.32 5.62 -2.74
N VAL A 17 -0.32 6.05 -1.65
CA VAL A 17 -0.80 5.16 -0.60
C VAL A 17 -2.23 5.50 -0.28
N PHE A 18 -3.06 4.48 -0.10
CA PHE A 18 -4.46 4.64 0.27
C PHE A 18 -4.84 3.70 1.41
N VAL A 19 -5.82 4.12 2.20
CA VAL A 19 -6.44 3.31 3.25
C VAL A 19 -7.80 2.84 2.72
N PRO A 20 -8.03 1.52 2.53
CA PRO A 20 -9.35 1.00 2.18
C PRO A 20 -10.35 1.28 3.29
N THR A 21 -11.65 1.32 2.95
CA THR A 21 -12.71 1.53 3.95
C THR A 21 -12.65 0.45 5.02
N LEU A 22 -12.33 0.85 6.25
CA LEU A 22 -12.17 -0.06 7.36
C LEU A 22 -13.53 -0.23 8.07
N ASP A 23 -14.22 -1.34 7.80
CA ASP A 23 -15.49 -1.65 8.45
C ASP A 23 -15.25 -1.99 9.94
N GLY A 24 -16.00 -1.36 10.83
CA GLY A 24 -15.86 -1.54 12.29
C GLY A 24 -14.55 -1.03 12.90
N PHE A 25 -13.73 -0.25 12.17
CA PHE A 25 -12.47 0.26 12.70
C PHE A 25 -12.66 1.47 13.59
N VAL A 26 -12.07 1.39 14.78
CA VAL A 26 -12.07 2.46 15.77
C VAL A 26 -10.61 2.81 16.09
N MET A 27 -10.12 3.92 15.54
CA MET A 27 -8.88 4.53 16.02
C MET A 27 -9.23 5.44 17.20
N ASN A 28 -9.24 4.87 18.41
CA ASN A 28 -9.42 5.67 19.62
C ASN A 28 -8.25 6.64 19.74
N ARG A 29 -8.55 7.95 19.79
CA ARG A 29 -7.55 8.97 20.08
C ARG A 29 -7.23 8.92 21.58
N VAL A 30 -6.18 8.19 21.96
CA VAL A 30 -5.64 8.27 23.33
C VAL A 30 -4.75 9.51 23.41
N GLN A 31 -4.95 10.37 24.40
CA GLN A 31 -4.09 11.53 24.60
C GLN A 31 -2.82 11.08 25.35
N GLY A 32 -1.64 11.27 24.76
CA GLY A 32 -0.37 11.06 25.47
C GLY A 32 0.82 10.67 24.62
N ASP A 33 0.61 10.10 23.42
CA ASP A 33 1.70 9.68 22.53
C ASP A 33 1.76 10.55 21.25
N TYR A 34 2.96 11.03 20.96
CA TYR A 34 3.29 11.74 19.73
C TYR A 34 3.12 10.84 18.50
N PHE A 35 3.46 9.55 18.62
CA PHE A 35 3.37 8.60 17.51
C PHE A 35 1.91 8.29 17.15
N GLU A 36 1.04 8.06 18.13
CA GLU A 36 -0.40 7.92 17.88
C GLU A 36 -1.00 9.18 17.24
N THR A 37 -0.57 10.37 17.70
CA THR A 37 -1.04 11.64 17.12
C THR A 37 -0.59 11.77 15.66
N LEU A 38 0.64 11.37 15.33
CA LEU A 38 1.15 11.32 13.96
C LEU A 38 0.36 10.34 13.10
N LEU A 39 0.17 9.11 13.59
CA LEU A 39 -0.58 8.08 12.88
C LEU A 39 -2.01 8.53 12.60
N TYR A 40 -2.68 9.14 13.59
CA TYR A 40 -4.02 9.67 13.40
C TYR A 40 -4.05 10.76 12.33
N LYS A 41 -3.12 11.71 12.36
CA LYS A 41 -3.00 12.75 11.32
C LYS A 41 -2.82 12.13 9.92
N ILE A 42 -1.90 11.18 9.78
CA ILE A 42 -1.68 10.48 8.51
C ILE A 42 -2.95 9.75 8.07
N PHE A 43 -3.61 9.05 8.98
CA PHE A 43 -4.82 8.29 8.70
C PHE A 43 -5.97 9.16 8.18
N VAL A 44 -6.16 10.36 8.74
CA VAL A 44 -7.22 11.28 8.30
C VAL A 44 -6.86 12.07 7.04
N THR A 45 -5.57 12.20 6.72
CA THR A 45 -5.10 12.96 5.56
C THR A 45 -4.90 12.11 4.31
N ILE A 46 -4.63 10.80 4.43
CA ILE A 46 -4.48 9.91 3.28
C ILE A 46 -5.78 9.86 2.45
N ASP A 47 -5.68 10.20 1.16
CA ASP A 47 -6.79 10.19 0.22
C ASP A 47 -6.59 9.23 -0.99
N GLY A 48 -5.40 8.64 -1.13
CA GLY A 48 -5.03 7.76 -2.23
C GLY A 48 -4.71 8.44 -3.55
N GLN A 49 -4.78 9.77 -3.64
CA GLN A 49 -4.43 10.58 -4.81
C GLN A 49 -3.18 11.43 -4.61
N THR A 50 -2.75 11.64 -3.36
CA THR A 50 -1.47 12.30 -3.04
C THR A 50 -0.31 11.31 -2.93
N THR A 51 0.87 11.76 -3.30
CA THR A 51 2.14 11.07 -3.03
C THR A 51 2.53 11.16 -1.54
N VAL A 52 3.44 10.30 -1.09
CA VAL A 52 3.98 10.36 0.29
C VAL A 52 4.67 11.70 0.57
N GLN A 53 5.31 12.30 -0.44
CA GLN A 53 5.91 13.63 -0.31
C GLN A 53 4.84 14.71 -0.06
N GLU A 54 3.81 14.78 -0.90
CA GLU A 54 2.72 15.76 -0.76
C GLU A 54 1.96 15.58 0.56
N LEU A 55 1.81 14.32 1.01
CA LEU A 55 1.25 13.99 2.31
C LEU A 55 2.09 14.58 3.46
N ALA A 56 3.42 14.48 3.38
CA ALA A 56 4.31 15.05 4.39
C ALA A 56 4.24 16.59 4.43
N GLU A 57 4.19 17.22 3.25
CA GLU A 57 4.01 18.67 3.11
C GLU A 57 2.66 19.13 3.66
N THR A 58 1.58 18.37 3.43
CA THR A 58 0.23 18.71 3.90
C THR A 58 0.09 18.62 5.41
N ILE A 59 0.76 17.65 6.05
CA ILE A 59 0.71 17.45 7.51
C ILE A 59 1.77 18.32 8.24
N ASP A 60 2.71 18.92 7.50
CA ASP A 60 3.86 19.69 7.99
C ASP A 60 4.75 18.86 8.93
N ILE A 61 5.17 17.68 8.46
CA ILE A 61 6.00 16.73 9.19
C ILE A 61 7.13 16.23 8.28
N ASP A 62 8.27 15.90 8.89
CA ASP A 62 9.41 15.31 8.17
C ASP A 62 8.97 14.07 7.36
N GLU A 63 9.29 14.11 6.06
CA GLU A 63 8.99 13.06 5.10
C GLU A 63 9.52 11.69 5.55
N LEU A 64 10.69 11.64 6.21
CA LEU A 64 11.24 10.39 6.73
C LEU A 64 10.32 9.76 7.80
N LEU A 65 9.73 10.59 8.65
CA LEU A 65 8.83 10.14 9.69
C LEU A 65 7.50 9.64 9.11
N VAL A 66 7.01 10.32 8.06
CA VAL A 66 5.83 9.89 7.30
C VAL A 66 6.09 8.57 6.59
N LYS A 67 7.24 8.39 5.92
CA LYS A 67 7.64 7.12 5.29
C LYS A 67 7.65 5.96 6.29
N ASN A 68 8.22 6.18 7.48
CA ASN A 68 8.24 5.17 8.55
C ASN A 68 6.82 4.82 9.05
N ALA A 69 5.99 5.82 9.27
CA ALA A 69 4.61 5.63 9.71
C ALA A 69 3.76 4.92 8.64
N VAL A 70 3.90 5.30 7.37
CA VAL A 70 3.26 4.63 6.23
C VAL A 70 3.72 3.18 6.11
N SER A 71 5.01 2.90 6.31
CA SER A 71 5.54 1.54 6.36
C SER A 71 4.89 0.72 7.49
N VAL A 72 4.62 1.33 8.66
CA VAL A 72 3.84 0.69 9.73
C VAL A 72 2.40 0.44 9.28
N PHE A 73 1.71 1.42 8.69
CA PHE A 73 0.34 1.24 8.19
C PHE A 73 0.21 0.11 7.17
N CYS A 74 1.18 -0.01 6.26
CA CYS A 74 1.23 -1.11 5.29
C CYS A 74 1.44 -2.47 5.97
N ARG A 75 2.33 -2.55 6.96
CA ARG A 75 2.59 -3.79 7.73
C ARG A 75 1.39 -4.23 8.58
N LEU A 76 0.62 -3.28 9.09
CA LEU A 76 -0.61 -3.54 9.83
C LEU A 76 -1.79 -3.89 8.91
N GLY A 77 -1.63 -3.78 7.59
CA GLY A 77 -2.69 -4.05 6.61
C GLY A 77 -3.74 -2.93 6.51
N PHE A 78 -3.52 -1.80 7.17
CA PHE A 78 -4.41 -0.64 7.15
C PHE A 78 -4.23 0.22 5.89
N ALA A 79 -3.02 0.26 5.34
CA ALA A 79 -2.75 0.98 4.11
C ALA A 79 -2.21 0.04 3.03
N LYS A 80 -2.47 0.41 1.78
CA LYS A 80 -1.93 -0.26 0.60
C LYS A 80 -1.22 0.76 -0.26
N LYS A 81 -0.01 0.42 -0.68
CA LYS A 81 0.66 1.13 -1.78
C LYS A 81 -0.14 0.89 -3.06
N ARG A 82 -0.43 1.95 -3.80
CA ARG A 82 -1.10 1.90 -5.09
C ARG A 82 -0.09 1.36 -6.10
N VAL A 83 -0.39 0.18 -6.61
CA VAL A 83 0.47 -0.54 -7.54
C VAL A 83 0.02 -0.20 -8.96
N THR A 84 0.81 0.59 -9.69
CA THR A 84 0.60 0.81 -11.13
C THR A 84 0.93 -0.51 -11.84
N GLY A 85 0.01 -1.12 -12.59
CA GLY A 85 0.05 -2.55 -13.01
C GLY A 85 1.40 -3.17 -13.45
N LEU A 86 2.37 -2.38 -13.90
CA LEU A 86 3.76 -2.77 -14.17
C LEU A 86 4.49 -3.44 -12.99
N GLU A 87 4.26 -3.03 -11.74
CA GLU A 87 4.94 -3.61 -10.56
C GLU A 87 4.38 -4.99 -10.17
N ASN A 88 3.11 -5.29 -10.50
CA ASN A 88 2.56 -6.64 -10.40
C ASN A 88 3.18 -7.59 -11.44
N VAL A 89 3.52 -7.07 -12.63
CA VAL A 89 4.19 -7.85 -13.69
C VAL A 89 5.66 -8.11 -13.36
N ALA A 90 6.29 -7.23 -12.56
CA ALA A 90 7.67 -7.37 -12.09
C ALA A 90 7.81 -8.23 -10.81
N LEU A 91 6.78 -8.99 -10.42
CA LEU A 91 6.93 -10.02 -9.40
C LEU A 91 7.89 -11.10 -9.92
N ASN A 92 8.82 -11.54 -9.06
CA ASN A 92 9.87 -12.49 -9.39
C ASN A 92 9.28 -13.72 -10.12
N ARG A 93 9.94 -14.25 -11.16
CA ARG A 93 9.42 -15.35 -12.02
C ARG A 93 8.76 -16.49 -11.24
N THR A 94 9.31 -16.83 -10.07
CA THR A 94 8.81 -17.89 -9.19
C THR A 94 7.41 -17.61 -8.61
N TRP A 95 7.06 -16.35 -8.32
CA TRP A 95 5.72 -15.96 -7.83
C TRP A 95 4.68 -15.93 -8.96
N LEU A 96 5.10 -15.54 -10.16
CA LEU A 96 4.26 -15.63 -11.35
C LEU A 96 3.92 -17.10 -11.65
N GLU A 97 4.92 -17.97 -11.57
CA GLU A 97 4.75 -19.41 -11.77
C GLU A 97 3.81 -20.02 -10.72
N PHE A 98 3.89 -19.60 -9.46
CA PHE A 98 2.93 -20.03 -8.42
C PHE A 98 1.50 -19.57 -8.70
N THR A 99 1.33 -18.34 -9.23
CA THR A 99 0.02 -17.77 -9.58
C THR A 99 -0.58 -18.46 -10.82
N LEU A 100 0.24 -18.82 -11.81
CA LEU A 100 -0.17 -19.55 -13.00
C LEU A 100 -0.45 -21.03 -12.73
N ASN A 101 0.13 -21.59 -11.68
CA ASN A 101 -0.10 -22.96 -11.23
C ASN A 101 -1.26 -23.07 -10.22
N ALA A 102 -1.86 -21.94 -9.81
CA ALA A 102 -3.11 -21.95 -9.04
C ALA A 102 -4.26 -22.39 -9.95
N ASP A 103 -5.20 -23.18 -9.40
CA ASP A 103 -6.30 -23.75 -10.18
C ASP A 103 -7.04 -22.64 -10.95
N PRO A 104 -7.30 -22.81 -12.27
CA PRO A 104 -7.94 -21.80 -13.12
C PRO A 104 -9.39 -21.46 -12.71
N ALA A 105 -9.93 -22.11 -11.67
CA ALA A 105 -11.21 -21.76 -11.06
C ALA A 105 -11.13 -20.55 -10.12
N ASP A 106 -9.95 -20.23 -9.57
CA ASP A 106 -9.75 -19.14 -8.60
C ASP A 106 -9.36 -17.80 -9.25
N LEU A 107 -8.89 -17.82 -10.49
CA LEU A 107 -8.66 -16.63 -11.31
C LEU A 107 -9.96 -16.27 -12.04
N THR A 108 -10.84 -15.53 -11.37
CA THR A 108 -12.08 -15.07 -12.01
C THR A 108 -11.74 -14.34 -13.32
N SER A 109 -12.41 -14.74 -14.40
CA SER A 109 -12.31 -14.21 -15.77
C SER A 109 -12.23 -12.67 -15.86
N SER A 110 -12.79 -11.97 -14.87
CA SER A 110 -12.72 -10.51 -14.73
C SER A 110 -11.31 -9.91 -14.74
N LEU A 111 -10.29 -10.57 -14.18
CA LEU A 111 -8.92 -10.01 -14.15
C LEU A 111 -8.21 -10.19 -15.50
N ILE A 112 -8.44 -11.33 -16.15
CA ILE A 112 -7.88 -11.62 -17.47
C ILE A 112 -8.51 -10.70 -18.52
N ASP A 113 -9.82 -10.49 -18.45
CA ASP A 113 -10.53 -9.57 -19.35
C ASP A 113 -10.09 -8.11 -19.14
N GLN A 114 -9.78 -7.70 -17.91
CA GLN A 114 -9.25 -6.36 -17.62
C GLN A 114 -7.86 -6.17 -18.19
N VAL A 115 -6.95 -7.15 -18.00
CA VAL A 115 -5.58 -7.08 -18.51
C VAL A 115 -5.56 -7.06 -20.04
N ILE A 116 -6.41 -7.85 -20.70
CA ILE A 116 -6.52 -7.87 -22.17
C ILE A 116 -7.06 -6.53 -22.68
N ASN A 117 -8.13 -6.01 -22.08
CA ASN A 117 -8.70 -4.71 -22.50
C ASN A 117 -7.71 -3.55 -22.31
N GLU A 118 -6.93 -3.56 -21.22
CA GLU A 118 -5.93 -2.53 -20.96
C GLU A 118 -4.74 -2.63 -21.93
N TYR A 119 -4.36 -3.84 -22.33
CA TYR A 119 -3.34 -4.08 -23.37
C TYR A 119 -3.79 -3.63 -24.77
N GLU A 120 -5.04 -3.93 -25.16
CA GLU A 120 -5.59 -3.49 -26.45
C GLU A 120 -5.70 -1.96 -26.54
N ARG A 121 -6.01 -1.29 -25.43
CA ARG A 121 -6.12 0.18 -25.35
C ARG A 121 -4.77 0.91 -25.44
N MET A 122 -3.67 0.23 -25.17
CA MET A 122 -2.30 0.77 -25.34
C MET A 122 -1.74 0.60 -26.75
N MET A 123 -2.35 -0.22 -27.61
CA MET A 123 -1.91 -0.49 -28.99
C MET A 123 -2.70 0.28 -30.07
N THR A 124 -3.67 1.12 -29.71
CA THR A 124 -4.42 2.00 -30.62
C THR A 124 -4.23 3.45 -30.21
#